data_AF-A0A9W7X6C8-F1
#
_entry.id   AF-A0A9W7X6C8-F1
#
_cell.length_a   1.000
_cell.length_b   1.000
_cell.length_c   1.000
_cell.angle_alpha   90.00
_cell.angle_beta   90.00
_cell.angle_gamma   90.00
#
_symmetry.space_group_name_H-M   'P 1'
#
loop_
_entity.id
_entity.type
_entity.pdbx_description
1 polymer ?
#
loop_
_entity_poly.entity_id
_entity_poly.type
_entity_poly.pdbx_seq_one_letter_code
_entity_poly.pdbx_strand_id
1 'polypeptide(L)'
;DSGSFLIYNKDHNKCVNVVTANVVQTAACDVSSDAQRFRWVSSSRIISVSLKLCLGAQDIKDWMKIILLPCTEHSPLQTWECKNETLFGLKDQALHLNYGNRQEPNMMLFSGSGGWSHWQIYGSQDDLCSHGYQEIYTLAGNSFGKPCQFPFKFNDKWFAECIVEGRSDGRLWCSTETDYDTDKKWGFCPTKGLTDHMGSVLWIGLNSLDFESGWQWSNGNPFRYLNWAPGHPSLEPGLNCAALNAAKASKWESLSCSKKLGYICRKGNSTEITPSTDVFVPLSADEETFTLQSELEAVDKQIQDLLEKQTWLREHPRTAAMTQPPPPVFEVPTSNRFAALCETECNAVVIGDSIVRNVRASSTKGKVRTHCFPGARVLDVSAQVPAILKDDVNVGAIVLDAGVNDVRMRQSEILKRDFRSLIETEHNALPTARIIISGPLLPTTRE
;
A
#
# COMPACT_ATOMS: atom_id res chain seq x y z
N ASP A 1 -19.05 -7.12 -24.42
CA ASP A 1 -17.97 -7.91 -23.83
C ASP A 1 -16.74 -7.01 -23.68
N SER A 2 -16.29 -6.73 -22.46
CA SER A 2 -15.52 -5.50 -22.16
C SER A 2 -14.00 -5.59 -22.38
N GLY A 3 -13.50 -6.64 -23.01
CA GLY A 3 -12.06 -6.89 -23.16
C GLY A 3 -11.56 -7.22 -24.57
N SER A 4 -12.46 -7.35 -25.56
CA SER A 4 -12.07 -7.55 -26.96
C SER A 4 -11.87 -6.22 -27.69
N PHE A 5 -10.96 -6.19 -28.64
CA PHE A 5 -10.63 -5.00 -29.45
C PHE A 5 -10.39 -5.38 -30.92
N LEU A 6 -10.39 -4.37 -31.79
CA LEU A 6 -9.98 -4.48 -33.19
C LEU A 6 -8.58 -3.89 -33.34
N ILE A 7 -7.71 -4.58 -34.07
CA ILE A 7 -6.35 -4.13 -34.38
C ILE A 7 -6.41 -3.26 -35.64
N TYR A 8 -6.10 -1.97 -35.52
CA TYR A 8 -6.30 -0.97 -36.57
C TYR A 8 -4.98 -0.35 -37.03
N ASN A 9 -4.83 -0.18 -38.35
CA ASN A 9 -3.74 0.58 -38.95
C ASN A 9 -4.27 1.88 -39.56
N LYS A 10 -3.68 3.00 -39.13
CA LYS A 10 -4.09 4.35 -39.51
C LYS A 10 -3.82 4.67 -40.98
N ASP A 11 -2.65 4.29 -41.50
CA ASP A 11 -2.22 4.60 -42.86
C ASP A 11 -3.09 3.90 -43.91
N HIS A 12 -3.51 2.67 -43.62
CA HIS A 12 -4.41 1.91 -44.48
C HIS A 12 -5.90 2.19 -44.22
N ASN A 13 -6.24 2.78 -43.08
CA ASN A 13 -7.62 2.90 -42.59
C ASN A 13 -8.36 1.55 -42.62
N LYS A 14 -7.71 0.50 -42.11
CA LYS A 14 -8.22 -0.88 -42.12
C LYS A 14 -7.93 -1.59 -40.80
N CYS A 15 -8.75 -2.61 -40.53
CA CYS A 15 -8.61 -3.47 -39.37
C CYS A 15 -8.16 -4.87 -39.78
N VAL A 16 -7.43 -5.54 -38.89
CA VAL A 16 -7.03 -6.94 -39.08
C VAL A 16 -8.27 -7.83 -39.13
N ASN A 17 -8.29 -8.77 -40.08
CA ASN A 17 -9.41 -9.66 -40.34
C ASN A 17 -8.92 -11.09 -40.55
N VAL A 18 -9.46 -12.03 -39.76
CA VAL A 18 -9.17 -13.46 -39.85
C VAL A 18 -10.09 -14.10 -40.87
N VAL A 19 -9.52 -14.65 -41.95
CA VAL A 19 -10.28 -15.41 -42.96
C VAL A 19 -10.22 -16.91 -42.65
N THR A 20 -9.01 -17.42 -42.42
CA THR A 20 -8.76 -18.80 -41.96
C THR A 20 -7.58 -18.80 -41.00
N ALA A 21 -7.26 -19.96 -40.39
CA ALA A 21 -6.08 -20.07 -39.54
C ALA A 21 -4.76 -19.71 -40.27
N ASN A 22 -4.67 -19.90 -41.60
CA ASN A 22 -3.47 -19.61 -42.37
C ASN A 22 -3.55 -18.30 -43.17
N VAL A 23 -4.66 -17.57 -43.06
CA VAL A 23 -4.92 -16.36 -43.83
C VAL A 23 -5.48 -15.27 -42.92
N VAL A 24 -4.59 -14.37 -42.53
CA VAL A 24 -4.88 -13.17 -41.71
C VAL A 24 -4.59 -11.96 -42.59
N GLN A 25 -5.60 -11.14 -42.87
CA GLN A 25 -5.53 -10.02 -43.81
C GLN A 25 -6.03 -8.74 -43.14
N THR A 26 -6.34 -7.72 -43.93
CA THR A 26 -7.05 -6.52 -43.45
C THR A 26 -8.30 -6.26 -44.27
N ALA A 27 -9.31 -5.69 -43.63
CA ALA A 27 -10.59 -5.32 -44.23
C ALA A 27 -11.08 -3.96 -43.69
N ALA A 28 -12.18 -3.46 -44.22
CA ALA A 28 -12.87 -2.33 -43.61
C ALA A 28 -13.27 -2.69 -42.17
N CYS A 29 -13.06 -1.76 -41.24
CA CYS A 29 -13.31 -2.00 -39.82
C CYS A 29 -14.79 -2.22 -39.53
N ASP A 30 -15.12 -3.35 -38.90
CA ASP A 30 -16.47 -3.72 -38.51
C ASP A 30 -16.47 -4.27 -37.08
N VAL A 31 -16.95 -3.45 -36.15
CA VAL A 31 -17.03 -3.77 -34.71
C VAL A 31 -17.98 -4.93 -34.40
N SER A 32 -18.89 -5.28 -35.32
CA SER A 32 -19.83 -6.39 -35.17
C SER A 32 -19.24 -7.73 -35.63
N SER A 33 -18.13 -7.71 -36.39
CA SER A 33 -17.51 -8.90 -36.94
C SER A 33 -16.57 -9.57 -35.94
N ASP A 34 -16.94 -10.78 -35.51
CA ASP A 34 -16.06 -11.61 -34.66
C ASP A 34 -14.74 -11.99 -35.35
N ALA A 35 -14.68 -11.95 -36.69
CA ALA A 35 -13.46 -12.20 -37.46
C ALA A 35 -12.40 -11.09 -37.28
N GLN A 36 -12.81 -9.91 -36.85
CA GLN A 36 -11.91 -8.78 -36.57
C GLN A 36 -11.66 -8.57 -35.07
N ARG A 37 -12.33 -9.35 -34.21
CA ARG A 37 -12.19 -9.22 -32.76
C ARG A 37 -11.03 -10.05 -32.24
N PHE A 38 -10.19 -9.40 -31.47
CA PHE A 38 -9.03 -9.97 -30.79
C PHE A 38 -9.09 -9.68 -29.30
N ARG A 39 -8.35 -10.45 -28.52
CA ARG A 39 -8.25 -10.27 -27.06
C ARG A 39 -6.88 -10.72 -26.58
N TRP A 40 -6.36 -10.05 -25.56
CA TRP A 40 -5.20 -10.57 -24.83
C TRP A 40 -5.60 -11.74 -23.93
N VAL A 41 -4.92 -12.87 -24.06
CA VAL A 41 -5.11 -14.07 -23.22
C VAL A 41 -3.91 -14.33 -22.29
N SER A 42 -2.84 -13.56 -22.46
CA SER A 42 -1.75 -13.42 -21.51
C SER A 42 -1.13 -12.04 -21.67
N SER A 43 -0.10 -11.72 -20.89
CA SER A 43 0.67 -10.48 -21.04
C SER A 43 1.34 -10.30 -22.41
N SER A 44 1.40 -11.34 -23.24
CA SER A 44 2.11 -11.34 -24.52
C SER A 44 1.41 -12.07 -25.67
N ARG A 45 0.26 -12.71 -25.43
CA ARG A 45 -0.47 -13.49 -26.45
C ARG A 45 -1.81 -12.86 -26.76
N ILE A 46 -2.10 -12.71 -28.05
CA ILE A 46 -3.38 -12.25 -28.58
C ILE A 46 -4.11 -13.43 -29.21
N ILE A 47 -5.37 -13.63 -28.84
CA ILE A 47 -6.26 -14.64 -29.42
C ILE A 47 -7.24 -14.01 -30.40
N SER A 48 -7.56 -14.72 -31.47
CA SER A 48 -8.71 -14.43 -32.33
C SER A 48 -10.00 -14.91 -31.66
N VAL A 49 -10.99 -14.03 -31.55
CA VAL A 49 -12.30 -14.38 -30.99
C VAL A 49 -13.09 -15.30 -31.91
N SER A 50 -12.93 -15.22 -33.24
CA SER A 50 -13.65 -16.11 -34.17
C SER A 50 -13.14 -17.56 -34.11
N LEU A 51 -11.82 -17.76 -34.19
CA LEU A 51 -11.21 -19.09 -34.33
C LEU A 51 -10.61 -19.67 -33.04
N LYS A 52 -10.47 -18.88 -31.96
CA LYS A 52 -9.93 -19.33 -30.66
C LYS A 52 -8.49 -19.86 -30.76
N LEU A 53 -7.75 -19.27 -31.70
CA LEU A 53 -6.33 -19.53 -31.96
C LEU A 53 -5.53 -18.23 -31.76
N CYS A 54 -4.28 -18.37 -31.36
CA CYS A 54 -3.41 -17.25 -31.04
C CYS A 54 -2.71 -16.72 -32.30
N LEU A 55 -2.63 -15.39 -32.40
CA LEU A 55 -1.87 -14.71 -33.44
C LEU A 55 -0.38 -15.06 -33.28
N GLY A 56 0.25 -15.54 -34.35
CA GLY A 56 1.65 -15.90 -34.33
C GLY A 56 2.31 -15.81 -35.69
N ALA A 57 3.63 -15.82 -35.69
CA ALA A 57 4.43 -15.92 -36.90
C ALA A 57 4.64 -17.38 -37.30
N GLN A 58 4.72 -17.64 -38.61
CA GLN A 58 5.05 -18.96 -39.13
C GLN A 58 6.51 -19.38 -38.80
N ASP A 59 7.43 -18.41 -38.75
CA ASP A 59 8.83 -18.57 -38.34
C ASP A 59 9.38 -17.20 -37.88
N ILE A 60 10.44 -17.16 -37.08
CA ILE A 60 11.09 -15.93 -36.61
C ILE A 60 12.14 -15.49 -37.64
N LYS A 61 11.67 -15.08 -38.82
CA LYS A 61 12.48 -14.56 -39.91
C LYS A 61 11.77 -13.38 -40.58
N ASP A 62 12.55 -12.52 -41.22
CA ASP A 62 11.99 -11.44 -42.04
C ASP A 62 11.13 -12.01 -43.16
N TRP A 63 10.00 -11.36 -43.42
CA TRP A 63 9.06 -11.70 -44.48
C TRP A 63 8.37 -13.06 -44.32
N MET A 64 8.02 -13.44 -43.08
CA MET A 64 7.23 -14.64 -42.78
C MET A 64 5.76 -14.32 -42.57
N LYS A 65 4.85 -15.26 -42.87
CA LYS A 65 3.41 -15.03 -42.70
C LYS A 65 3.02 -14.95 -41.24
N ILE A 66 2.09 -14.05 -40.97
CA ILE A 66 1.31 -14.07 -39.73
C ILE A 66 0.10 -14.97 -39.94
N ILE A 67 -0.06 -15.91 -39.02
CA ILE A 67 -1.08 -16.96 -39.03
C ILE A 67 -1.67 -17.09 -37.62
N LEU A 68 -2.69 -17.93 -37.48
CA LEU A 68 -3.20 -18.34 -36.19
C LEU A 68 -2.70 -19.76 -35.85
N LEU A 69 -2.15 -19.88 -34.66
CA LEU A 69 -1.57 -21.10 -34.12
C LEU A 69 -2.32 -21.53 -32.86
N PRO A 70 -2.29 -22.83 -32.48
CA PRO A 70 -2.74 -23.25 -31.16
C PRO A 70 -2.03 -22.43 -30.07
N CYS A 71 -2.80 -21.86 -29.15
CA CYS A 71 -2.26 -21.05 -28.06
C CYS A 71 -1.37 -21.93 -27.17
N THR A 72 -0.07 -21.61 -27.14
CA THR A 72 0.92 -22.39 -26.37
C THR A 72 1.70 -21.46 -25.45
N GLU A 73 1.90 -21.90 -24.22
CA GLU A 73 2.75 -21.15 -23.28
C GLU A 73 4.21 -21.25 -23.72
N HIS A 74 4.96 -20.15 -23.55
CA HIS A 74 6.39 -20.05 -23.87
C HIS A 74 6.76 -20.11 -25.35
N SER A 75 5.80 -20.10 -26.28
CA SER A 75 6.12 -20.06 -27.72
C SER A 75 6.61 -18.66 -28.14
N PRO A 76 7.87 -18.50 -28.61
CA PRO A 76 8.37 -17.21 -29.06
C PRO A 76 7.66 -16.72 -30.34
N LEU A 77 7.06 -17.63 -31.11
CA LEU A 77 6.28 -17.31 -32.31
C LEU A 77 4.98 -16.55 -32.01
N GLN A 78 4.49 -16.60 -30.77
CA GLN A 78 3.23 -16.00 -30.34
C GLN A 78 3.42 -14.97 -29.22
N THR A 79 4.68 -14.61 -28.91
CA THR A 79 5.01 -13.68 -27.82
C THR A 79 5.23 -12.29 -28.42
N TRP A 80 4.27 -11.40 -28.19
CA TRP A 80 4.24 -10.06 -28.75
C TRP A 80 4.52 -8.99 -27.70
N GLU A 81 4.99 -7.82 -28.15
CA GLU A 81 5.17 -6.63 -27.34
C GLU A 81 4.89 -5.36 -28.15
N CYS A 82 4.44 -4.32 -27.46
CA CYS A 82 4.50 -2.96 -27.99
C CYS A 82 5.92 -2.43 -27.77
N LYS A 83 6.44 -1.76 -28.79
CA LYS A 83 7.77 -1.17 -28.80
C LYS A 83 7.61 0.34 -28.68
N ASN A 84 8.36 1.11 -29.46
CA ASN A 84 8.22 2.55 -29.46
C ASN A 84 6.86 2.97 -30.04
N GLU A 85 6.11 3.81 -29.32
CA GLU A 85 4.77 4.27 -29.70
C GLU A 85 3.81 3.09 -30.04
N THR A 86 3.15 3.14 -31.20
CA THR A 86 2.23 2.10 -31.67
C THR A 86 2.92 0.99 -32.47
N LEU A 87 4.25 0.92 -32.50
CA LEU A 87 4.97 -0.14 -33.18
C LEU A 87 4.77 -1.47 -32.46
N PHE A 88 4.30 -2.50 -33.16
CA PHE A 88 3.93 -3.78 -32.57
C PHE A 88 4.68 -4.94 -33.23
N GLY A 89 5.27 -5.83 -32.44
CA GLY A 89 6.11 -6.91 -32.98
C GLY A 89 6.39 -8.04 -32.01
N LEU A 90 7.20 -8.99 -32.47
CA LEU A 90 7.64 -10.10 -31.63
C LEU A 90 8.58 -9.59 -30.53
N LYS A 91 8.41 -10.17 -29.35
CA LYS A 91 9.18 -9.82 -28.15
C LYS A 91 10.66 -10.08 -28.36
N ASP A 92 11.50 -9.11 -28.00
CA ASP A 92 12.96 -9.20 -28.09
C ASP A 92 13.48 -9.41 -29.54
N GLN A 93 12.66 -9.15 -30.56
CA GLN A 93 13.02 -9.26 -31.98
C GLN A 93 12.83 -7.93 -32.72
N ALA A 94 13.68 -7.63 -33.70
CA ALA A 94 13.51 -6.49 -34.62
C ALA A 94 12.56 -6.86 -35.78
N LEU A 95 11.44 -7.49 -35.46
CA LEU A 95 10.46 -8.01 -36.41
C LEU A 95 9.05 -7.62 -35.95
N HIS A 96 8.29 -6.98 -36.85
CA HIS A 96 7.06 -6.27 -36.56
C HIS A 96 5.88 -6.86 -37.34
N LEU A 97 4.68 -6.71 -36.77
CA LEU A 97 3.43 -6.99 -37.47
C LEU A 97 3.26 -5.96 -38.58
N ASN A 98 3.10 -6.39 -39.83
CA ASN A 98 3.09 -5.50 -40.98
C ASN A 98 2.06 -5.93 -42.03
N TYR A 99 1.59 -4.97 -42.83
CA TYR A 99 0.68 -5.22 -43.94
C TYR A 99 0.93 -4.26 -45.12
N GLY A 100 0.65 -4.69 -46.35
CA GLY A 100 0.60 -3.82 -47.54
C GLY A 100 1.83 -3.87 -48.45
N ASN A 101 2.95 -4.44 -47.99
CA ASN A 101 4.16 -4.58 -48.78
C ASN A 101 4.04 -5.67 -49.87
N ARG A 102 4.71 -5.45 -51.01
CA ARG A 102 4.87 -6.43 -52.12
C ARG A 102 3.56 -7.03 -52.68
N GLN A 103 2.44 -6.32 -52.54
CA GLN A 103 1.11 -6.82 -52.93
C GLN A 103 0.73 -8.14 -52.24
N GLU A 104 1.37 -8.47 -51.10
CA GLU A 104 1.02 -9.65 -50.32
C GLU A 104 -0.27 -9.36 -49.55
N PRO A 105 -1.36 -10.11 -49.82
CA PRO A 105 -2.64 -9.87 -49.16
C PRO A 105 -2.65 -10.32 -47.69
N ASN A 106 -1.75 -11.22 -47.30
CA ASN A 106 -1.60 -11.65 -45.91
C ASN A 106 -0.82 -10.64 -45.08
N MET A 107 -1.06 -10.64 -43.78
CA MET A 107 -0.20 -9.97 -42.82
C MET A 107 1.16 -10.66 -42.74
N MET A 108 2.21 -9.87 -42.61
CA MET A 108 3.59 -10.35 -42.65
C MET A 108 4.34 -9.91 -41.40
N LEU A 109 5.27 -10.74 -40.97
CA LEU A 109 6.32 -10.39 -40.04
C LEU A 109 7.43 -9.69 -40.84
N PHE A 110 7.77 -8.46 -40.48
CA PHE A 110 8.68 -7.64 -41.28
C PHE A 110 9.61 -6.78 -40.41
N SER A 111 10.83 -6.59 -40.86
CA SER A 111 11.86 -5.77 -40.18
C SER A 111 11.62 -4.25 -40.32
N GLY A 112 10.81 -3.81 -41.28
CA GLY A 112 10.51 -2.39 -41.44
C GLY A 112 9.61 -1.84 -40.33
N SER A 113 9.97 -0.67 -39.81
CA SER A 113 9.29 0.04 -38.72
C SER A 113 8.52 1.29 -39.17
N GLY A 114 8.18 1.40 -40.46
CA GLY A 114 7.35 2.49 -40.98
C GLY A 114 5.88 2.36 -40.56
N GLY A 115 5.03 3.34 -40.90
CA GLY A 115 3.63 3.42 -40.43
C GLY A 115 2.74 2.19 -40.73
N TRP A 116 3.12 1.34 -41.69
CA TRP A 116 2.44 0.07 -41.99
C TRP A 116 2.69 -1.03 -40.95
N SER A 117 3.64 -0.81 -40.04
CA SER A 117 3.96 -1.65 -38.88
C SER A 117 3.44 -1.10 -37.55
N HIS A 118 2.76 0.06 -37.60
CA HIS A 118 2.17 0.72 -36.44
C HIS A 118 0.70 0.37 -36.30
N TRP A 119 0.27 -0.03 -35.10
CA TRP A 119 -1.07 -0.55 -34.83
C TRP A 119 -1.63 0.00 -33.53
N GLN A 120 -2.89 0.38 -33.57
CA GLN A 120 -3.62 0.95 -32.43
C GLN A 120 -4.97 0.26 -32.28
N ILE A 121 -5.63 0.52 -31.15
CA ILE A 121 -6.99 0.03 -30.92
C ILE A 121 -7.97 0.85 -31.75
N TYR A 122 -8.85 0.18 -32.50
CA TYR A 122 -9.85 0.87 -33.30
C TYR A 122 -10.77 1.74 -32.42
N GLY A 123 -10.95 2.99 -32.80
CA GLY A 123 -11.78 3.95 -32.05
C GLY A 123 -11.06 4.63 -30.87
N SER A 124 -9.78 4.34 -30.63
CA SER A 124 -8.95 5.09 -29.67
C SER A 124 -7.62 5.57 -30.28
N GLN A 125 -6.83 6.29 -29.48
CA GLN A 125 -5.44 6.67 -29.81
C GLN A 125 -4.42 5.77 -29.09
N ASP A 126 -4.91 4.74 -28.42
CA ASP A 126 -4.08 3.89 -27.56
C ASP A 126 -3.41 2.79 -28.39
N ASP A 127 -2.19 2.43 -28.01
CA ASP A 127 -1.52 1.25 -28.54
C ASP A 127 -2.25 -0.05 -28.12
N LEU A 128 -1.81 -1.18 -28.67
CA LEU A 128 -2.42 -2.47 -28.35
C LEU A 128 -2.17 -2.92 -26.89
N CYS A 129 -1.16 -2.38 -26.20
CA CYS A 129 -0.75 -2.80 -24.86
C CYS A 129 -1.42 -1.99 -23.75
N SER A 130 -2.08 -0.89 -24.10
CA SER A 130 -2.86 -0.04 -23.19
C SER A 130 -4.05 -0.78 -22.60
N HIS A 131 -4.61 -1.74 -23.35
CA HIS A 131 -5.59 -2.71 -22.86
C HIS A 131 -4.93 -4.06 -22.57
N GLY A 132 -3.83 -4.05 -21.80
CA GLY A 132 -3.07 -5.24 -21.45
C GLY A 132 -3.91 -6.30 -20.74
N TYR A 133 -3.42 -7.54 -20.78
CA TYR A 133 -4.04 -8.66 -20.05
C TYR A 133 -3.98 -8.43 -18.54
N GLN A 134 -5.14 -8.55 -17.90
CA GLN A 134 -5.23 -8.67 -16.45
C GLN A 134 -5.57 -10.11 -16.09
N GLU A 135 -4.76 -10.72 -15.22
CA GLU A 135 -5.02 -12.05 -14.70
C GLU A 135 -6.35 -12.09 -13.95
N ILE A 136 -7.21 -13.04 -14.34
CA ILE A 136 -8.49 -13.28 -13.69
C ILE A 136 -8.29 -14.36 -12.64
N TYR A 137 -8.09 -13.96 -11.40
CA TYR A 137 -7.96 -14.89 -10.27
C TYR A 137 -9.31 -15.52 -9.94
N THR A 138 -9.33 -16.85 -9.85
CA THR A 138 -10.56 -17.58 -9.54
C THR A 138 -11.02 -17.37 -8.10
N LEU A 139 -12.34 -17.39 -7.89
CA LEU A 139 -12.97 -17.38 -6.58
C LEU A 139 -13.58 -18.76 -6.29
N ALA A 140 -13.38 -19.26 -5.07
CA ALA A 140 -13.77 -20.62 -4.67
C ALA A 140 -13.25 -21.70 -5.67
N GLY A 141 -14.08 -22.69 -6.02
CA GLY A 141 -13.67 -23.82 -6.86
C GLY A 141 -12.67 -24.75 -6.19
N ASN A 142 -11.93 -25.52 -7.00
CA ASN A 142 -10.93 -26.50 -6.53
C ASN A 142 -9.49 -26.14 -6.95
N SER A 143 -9.30 -24.93 -7.48
CA SER A 143 -8.02 -24.41 -7.94
C SER A 143 -7.38 -23.39 -6.99
N PHE A 144 -7.93 -23.20 -5.80
CA PHE A 144 -7.35 -22.37 -4.72
C PHE A 144 -6.94 -20.96 -5.18
N GLY A 145 -7.75 -20.33 -6.02
CA GLY A 145 -7.50 -18.98 -6.52
C GLY A 145 -6.45 -18.87 -7.62
N LYS A 146 -6.03 -19.97 -8.27
CA LYS A 146 -5.22 -19.88 -9.50
C LYS A 146 -5.90 -18.98 -10.54
N PRO A 147 -5.13 -18.25 -11.37
CA PRO A 147 -5.69 -17.49 -12.47
C PRO A 147 -6.37 -18.41 -13.50
N CYS A 148 -7.39 -17.88 -14.17
CA CYS A 148 -7.99 -18.52 -15.32
C CYS A 148 -6.94 -18.79 -16.40
N GLN A 149 -6.99 -19.98 -16.99
CA GLN A 149 -6.23 -20.32 -18.17
C GLN A 149 -7.06 -20.03 -19.41
N PHE A 150 -6.56 -19.17 -20.30
CA PHE A 150 -7.22 -18.89 -21.57
C PHE A 150 -6.30 -19.18 -22.77
N PRO A 151 -6.82 -19.80 -23.84
CA PRO A 151 -8.12 -20.49 -23.89
C PRO A 151 -8.07 -21.80 -23.10
N PHE A 152 -9.23 -22.31 -22.67
CA PHE A 152 -9.37 -23.65 -22.08
C PHE A 152 -10.43 -24.47 -22.80
N LYS A 153 -10.27 -25.79 -22.77
CA LYS A 153 -11.21 -26.75 -23.36
C LYS A 153 -12.18 -27.28 -22.30
N PHE A 154 -13.47 -27.28 -22.61
CA PHE A 154 -14.54 -27.90 -21.82
C PHE A 154 -15.60 -28.52 -22.75
N ASN A 155 -15.95 -29.79 -22.53
CA ASN A 155 -16.82 -30.59 -23.38
C ASN A 155 -16.43 -30.50 -24.87
N ASP A 156 -15.13 -30.67 -25.16
CA ASP A 156 -14.54 -30.58 -26.50
C ASP A 156 -14.71 -29.21 -27.20
N LYS A 157 -15.07 -28.16 -26.46
CA LYS A 157 -15.17 -26.78 -26.96
C LYS A 157 -14.15 -25.89 -26.29
N TRP A 158 -13.57 -24.98 -27.08
CA TRP A 158 -12.57 -24.01 -26.60
C TRP A 158 -13.22 -22.69 -26.23
N PHE A 159 -12.86 -22.18 -25.06
CA PHE A 159 -13.37 -20.93 -24.51
C PHE A 159 -12.21 -19.99 -24.17
N ALA A 160 -12.36 -18.71 -24.52
CA ALA A 160 -11.36 -17.66 -24.30
C ALA A 160 -11.82 -16.63 -23.26
N GLU A 161 -12.91 -16.94 -22.55
CA GLU A 161 -13.55 -16.10 -21.56
C GLU A 161 -14.20 -16.97 -20.48
N CYS A 162 -14.71 -16.33 -19.43
CA CYS A 162 -15.48 -17.02 -18.42
C CYS A 162 -16.83 -17.47 -18.98
N ILE A 163 -17.26 -18.67 -18.62
CA ILE A 163 -18.42 -19.32 -19.22
C ILE A 163 -19.46 -19.65 -18.16
N VAL A 164 -20.73 -19.78 -18.56
CA VAL A 164 -21.81 -20.28 -17.68
C VAL A 164 -22.16 -21.75 -17.99
N GLU A 165 -21.63 -22.26 -19.09
CA GLU A 165 -21.89 -23.58 -19.63
C GLU A 165 -21.53 -24.66 -18.62
N GLY A 166 -22.35 -25.71 -18.58
CA GLY A 166 -22.23 -26.77 -17.58
C GLY A 166 -22.74 -26.38 -16.19
N ARG A 167 -23.33 -25.19 -16.02
CA ARG A 167 -23.92 -24.76 -14.75
C ARG A 167 -25.36 -24.29 -14.91
N SER A 168 -26.21 -24.66 -13.95
CA SER A 168 -27.62 -24.22 -13.88
C SER A 168 -27.80 -22.95 -13.05
N ASP A 169 -26.78 -22.55 -12.27
CA ASP A 169 -26.84 -21.39 -11.38
C ASP A 169 -26.43 -20.07 -12.05
N GLY A 170 -26.13 -20.10 -13.36
CA GLY A 170 -25.77 -18.92 -14.15
C GLY A 170 -24.46 -18.25 -13.72
N ARG A 171 -23.64 -18.91 -12.87
CA ARG A 171 -22.38 -18.33 -12.40
C ARG A 171 -21.27 -18.53 -13.42
N LEU A 172 -20.57 -17.44 -13.72
CA LEU A 172 -19.39 -17.44 -14.59
C LEU A 172 -18.23 -18.18 -13.91
N TRP A 173 -17.61 -19.09 -14.65
CA TRP A 173 -16.46 -19.86 -14.21
C TRP A 173 -15.42 -20.00 -15.32
N CYS A 174 -14.19 -20.37 -14.95
CA CYS A 174 -13.14 -20.68 -15.90
C CYS A 174 -12.32 -21.89 -15.42
N SER A 175 -11.69 -22.58 -16.36
CA SER A 175 -10.63 -23.53 -16.03
C SER A 175 -9.36 -22.79 -15.61
N THR A 176 -8.56 -23.42 -14.75
CA THR A 176 -7.20 -22.94 -14.44
C THR A 176 -6.13 -23.80 -15.10
N GLU A 177 -6.52 -24.68 -16.00
CA GLU A 177 -5.65 -25.53 -16.82
C GLU A 177 -6.18 -25.54 -18.27
N THR A 178 -5.32 -25.87 -19.23
CA THR A 178 -5.67 -25.80 -20.66
C THR A 178 -6.78 -26.79 -21.04
N ASP A 179 -6.79 -27.99 -20.44
CA ASP A 179 -7.80 -29.02 -20.72
C ASP A 179 -8.59 -29.36 -19.44
N TYR A 180 -9.72 -28.68 -19.24
CA TYR A 180 -10.60 -28.99 -18.12
C TYR A 180 -11.19 -30.40 -18.23
N ASP A 181 -11.39 -30.91 -19.46
CA ASP A 181 -11.95 -32.24 -19.65
C ASP A 181 -11.07 -33.33 -19.04
N THR A 182 -9.77 -33.07 -18.98
CA THR A 182 -8.76 -33.92 -18.33
C THR A 182 -8.52 -33.52 -16.87
N ASP A 183 -8.17 -32.26 -16.61
CA ASP A 183 -7.60 -31.84 -15.31
C ASP A 183 -8.66 -31.53 -14.25
N LYS A 184 -9.87 -31.14 -14.67
CA LYS A 184 -11.01 -30.78 -13.80
C LYS A 184 -10.70 -29.69 -12.77
N LYS A 185 -9.75 -28.79 -13.08
CA LYS A 185 -9.34 -27.66 -12.23
C LYS A 185 -10.05 -26.38 -12.64
N TRP A 186 -10.77 -25.76 -11.70
CA TRP A 186 -11.59 -24.58 -11.99
C TRP A 186 -11.82 -23.67 -10.77
N GLY A 187 -12.35 -22.49 -11.06
CA GLY A 187 -13.05 -21.67 -10.07
C GLY A 187 -13.94 -20.61 -10.72
N PHE A 188 -14.65 -19.84 -9.90
CA PHE A 188 -15.57 -18.81 -10.39
C PHE A 188 -14.81 -17.57 -10.82
N CYS A 189 -15.31 -16.92 -11.88
CA CYS A 189 -14.79 -15.62 -12.25
C CYS A 189 -15.37 -14.52 -11.34
N PRO A 190 -14.57 -13.51 -10.98
CA PRO A 190 -15.02 -12.38 -10.18
C PRO A 190 -16.09 -11.59 -10.94
N THR A 191 -17.34 -11.68 -10.48
CA THR A 191 -18.47 -10.89 -10.96
C THR A 191 -18.94 -9.96 -9.86
N LYS A 192 -19.60 -8.85 -10.22
CA LYS A 192 -20.20 -7.93 -9.24
C LYS A 192 -21.25 -8.69 -8.43
N GLY A 193 -20.92 -9.11 -7.20
CA GLY A 193 -21.86 -9.75 -6.27
C GLY A 193 -21.34 -10.98 -5.51
N LEU A 194 -20.09 -11.44 -5.69
CA LEU A 194 -19.62 -12.72 -5.12
C LEU A 194 -19.05 -12.67 -3.68
N THR A 195 -19.18 -11.57 -2.94
CA THR A 195 -18.44 -11.34 -1.68
C THR A 195 -19.08 -11.88 -0.39
N ASP A 196 -20.21 -12.58 -0.44
CA ASP A 196 -21.06 -12.77 0.76
C ASP A 196 -20.88 -14.07 1.57
N HIS A 197 -19.88 -14.92 1.26
CA HIS A 197 -19.73 -16.19 2.00
C HIS A 197 -18.30 -16.55 2.33
N MET A 198 -17.68 -15.93 3.35
CA MET A 198 -16.50 -16.57 3.96
C MET A 198 -16.33 -16.30 5.46
N GLY A 199 -16.31 -17.38 6.25
CA GLY A 199 -15.74 -17.43 7.61
C GLY A 199 -14.23 -17.70 7.59
N SER A 200 -13.49 -17.07 6.67
CA SER A 200 -12.07 -17.34 6.40
C SER A 200 -11.14 -16.21 6.86
N VAL A 201 -9.85 -16.53 6.92
CA VAL A 201 -8.77 -15.53 7.04
C VAL A 201 -8.49 -14.98 5.64
N LEU A 202 -8.56 -13.66 5.50
CA LEU A 202 -8.52 -12.93 4.24
C LEU A 202 -7.45 -11.84 4.26
N TRP A 203 -6.60 -11.78 3.26
CA TRP A 203 -5.66 -10.69 3.07
C TRP A 203 -6.39 -9.34 2.98
N ILE A 204 -5.80 -8.34 3.64
CA ILE A 204 -6.16 -6.93 3.53
C ILE A 204 -4.93 -6.15 3.05
N GLY A 205 -5.12 -4.89 2.64
CA GLY A 205 -4.03 -4.07 2.08
C GLY A 205 -2.96 -3.60 3.08
N LEU A 206 -3.02 -4.02 4.35
CA LEU A 206 -2.11 -3.55 5.40
C LEU A 206 -0.83 -4.41 5.40
N ASN A 207 0.34 -3.77 5.35
CA ASN A 207 1.64 -4.43 5.24
C ASN A 207 2.77 -3.61 5.88
N SER A 208 3.90 -4.25 6.18
CA SER A 208 5.15 -3.62 6.63
C SER A 208 6.32 -4.04 5.73
N LEU A 209 6.10 -3.96 4.41
CA LEU A 209 7.11 -4.32 3.40
C LEU A 209 8.18 -3.24 3.23
N ASP A 210 7.85 -2.00 3.57
CA ASP A 210 8.80 -0.90 3.61
C ASP A 210 9.47 -0.87 4.99
N PHE A 211 10.79 -1.05 4.98
CA PHE A 211 11.60 -1.14 6.19
C PHE A 211 11.74 0.22 6.89
N GLU A 212 11.54 1.33 6.17
CA GLU A 212 11.72 2.69 6.70
C GLU A 212 10.43 3.26 7.30
N SER A 213 9.25 2.80 6.84
CA SER A 213 7.96 3.43 7.18
C SER A 213 6.99 2.58 8.00
N GLY A 214 7.36 1.33 8.36
CA GLY A 214 6.56 0.48 9.25
C GLY A 214 5.25 0.00 8.62
N TRP A 215 4.17 -0.11 9.41
CA TRP A 215 2.89 -0.61 8.90
C TRP A 215 2.11 0.45 8.12
N GLN A 216 1.76 0.12 6.87
CA GLN A 216 1.11 1.02 5.93
C GLN A 216 0.04 0.33 5.09
N TRP A 217 -0.93 1.11 4.60
CA TRP A 217 -1.94 0.63 3.65
C TRP A 217 -1.42 0.71 2.21
N SER A 218 -1.62 -0.34 1.44
CA SER A 218 -1.21 -0.43 0.03
C SER A 218 -1.85 0.60 -0.90
N ASN A 219 -2.92 1.25 -0.45
CA ASN A 219 -3.60 2.30 -1.21
C ASN A 219 -3.19 3.72 -0.76
N GLY A 220 -2.15 3.87 0.05
CA GLY A 220 -1.64 5.16 0.52
C GLY A 220 -2.47 5.82 1.62
N ASN A 221 -3.57 5.20 2.07
CA ASN A 221 -4.35 5.74 3.18
C ASN A 221 -3.54 5.75 4.49
N PRO A 222 -3.76 6.74 5.37
CA PRO A 222 -3.07 6.80 6.65
C PRO A 222 -3.42 5.59 7.53
N PHE A 223 -2.41 4.95 8.12
CA PHE A 223 -2.56 3.84 9.06
C PHE A 223 -2.96 4.34 10.46
N ARG A 224 -4.20 4.85 10.57
CA ARG A 224 -4.74 5.47 11.80
C ARG A 224 -5.79 4.63 12.54
N TYR A 225 -6.31 3.58 11.91
CA TYR A 225 -7.25 2.64 12.51
C TYR A 225 -6.53 1.31 12.73
N LEU A 226 -6.66 0.76 13.94
CA LEU A 226 -6.01 -0.49 14.34
C LEU A 226 -7.05 -1.49 14.85
N ASN A 227 -6.98 -2.73 14.37
CA ASN A 227 -7.85 -3.82 14.84
C ASN A 227 -7.09 -5.17 14.90
N TRP A 228 -5.85 -5.16 15.41
CA TRP A 228 -5.04 -6.37 15.57
C TRP A 228 -5.66 -7.40 16.53
N ALA A 229 -5.38 -8.67 16.25
CA ALA A 229 -5.61 -9.80 17.13
C ALA A 229 -4.58 -9.80 18.26
N PRO A 230 -4.91 -10.37 19.44
CA PRO A 230 -3.94 -10.49 20.54
C PRO A 230 -2.65 -11.17 20.06
N GLY A 231 -1.49 -10.57 20.36
CA GLY A 231 -0.19 -11.05 19.92
C GLY A 231 0.26 -10.59 18.52
N HIS A 232 -0.54 -9.74 17.86
CA HIS A 232 -0.20 -9.15 16.56
C HIS A 232 -0.10 -7.60 16.62
N PRO A 233 0.71 -6.96 15.75
CA PRO A 233 1.64 -7.59 14.83
C PRO A 233 2.73 -8.35 15.60
N SER A 234 3.07 -9.53 15.11
CA SER A 234 4.05 -10.41 15.74
C SER A 234 5.43 -9.78 15.60
N LEU A 235 6.26 -9.96 16.64
CA LEU A 235 7.66 -9.54 16.63
C LEU A 235 8.55 -10.50 15.82
N GLU A 236 7.99 -11.62 15.34
CA GLU A 236 8.71 -12.56 14.50
C GLU A 236 9.07 -11.94 13.14
N PRO A 237 10.35 -11.95 12.75
CA PRO A 237 10.78 -11.47 11.44
C PRO A 237 10.06 -12.20 10.31
N GLY A 238 9.66 -11.45 9.26
CA GLY A 238 9.08 -12.02 8.03
C GLY A 238 7.55 -12.14 8.03
N LEU A 239 6.86 -11.70 9.08
CA LEU A 239 5.39 -11.62 9.14
C LEU A 239 4.88 -10.23 8.72
N ASN A 240 5.22 -9.81 7.50
CA ASN A 240 5.06 -8.43 7.03
C ASN A 240 3.71 -8.14 6.37
N CYS A 241 2.78 -9.09 6.30
CA CYS A 241 1.47 -8.91 5.66
C CYS A 241 0.33 -9.15 6.64
N ALA A 242 -0.69 -8.30 6.64
CA ALA A 242 -1.84 -8.43 7.53
C ALA A 242 -3.01 -9.15 6.87
N ALA A 243 -3.62 -10.09 7.58
CA ALA A 243 -4.86 -10.74 7.18
C ALA A 243 -5.96 -10.52 8.22
N LEU A 244 -7.18 -10.25 7.76
CA LEU A 244 -8.38 -10.20 8.58
C LEU A 244 -8.92 -11.60 8.81
N ASN A 245 -9.14 -11.97 10.06
CA ASN A 245 -9.68 -13.26 10.46
C ASN A 245 -11.17 -13.12 10.82
N ALA A 246 -12.07 -13.46 9.90
CA ALA A 246 -13.52 -13.33 10.10
C ALA A 246 -14.03 -14.16 11.28
N ALA A 247 -13.40 -15.31 11.57
CA ALA A 247 -13.74 -16.16 12.71
C ALA A 247 -13.28 -15.59 14.06
N LYS A 248 -12.33 -14.64 14.07
CA LYS A 248 -11.84 -13.96 15.29
C LYS A 248 -12.34 -12.51 15.34
N ALA A 249 -13.64 -12.33 15.19
CA ALA A 249 -14.29 -11.01 15.20
C ALA A 249 -13.66 -10.02 14.21
N SER A 250 -13.22 -10.52 13.05
CA SER A 250 -12.58 -9.73 11.99
C SER A 250 -11.32 -8.96 12.44
N LYS A 251 -10.61 -9.49 13.45
CA LYS A 251 -9.32 -8.96 13.91
C LYS A 251 -8.20 -9.32 12.94
N TRP A 252 -7.13 -8.53 12.95
CA TRP A 252 -6.02 -8.67 12.02
C TRP A 252 -4.87 -9.49 12.60
N GLU A 253 -4.30 -10.36 11.79
CA GLU A 253 -3.16 -11.19 12.14
C GLU A 253 -2.02 -10.88 11.16
N SER A 254 -0.82 -10.63 11.68
CA SER A 254 0.39 -10.50 10.88
C SER A 254 0.88 -11.89 10.48
N LEU A 255 1.03 -12.13 9.19
CA LEU A 255 1.35 -13.42 8.61
C LEU A 255 2.46 -13.25 7.56
N SER A 256 3.13 -14.37 7.25
CA SER A 256 4.07 -14.40 6.13
C SER A 256 3.33 -14.13 4.82
N CYS A 257 3.82 -13.16 4.06
CA CYS A 257 3.23 -12.73 2.79
C CYS A 257 3.10 -13.87 1.76
N SER A 258 3.92 -14.93 1.90
CA SER A 258 3.89 -16.11 1.02
C SER A 258 2.70 -17.04 1.29
N LYS A 259 1.90 -16.83 2.34
CA LYS A 259 0.71 -17.65 2.63
C LYS A 259 -0.37 -17.43 1.57
N LYS A 260 -1.00 -18.52 1.13
CA LYS A 260 -2.10 -18.51 0.16
C LYS A 260 -3.43 -18.40 0.90
N LEU A 261 -4.02 -17.21 0.93
CA LEU A 261 -5.31 -16.91 1.56
C LEU A 261 -6.21 -16.19 0.56
N GLY A 262 -7.52 -16.15 0.82
CA GLY A 262 -8.42 -15.24 0.09
C GLY A 262 -8.09 -13.77 0.41
N TYR A 263 -8.71 -12.80 -0.26
CA TYR A 263 -8.41 -11.38 -0.05
C TYR A 263 -9.64 -10.48 -0.19
N ILE A 264 -9.57 -9.27 0.38
CA ILE A 264 -10.63 -8.26 0.31
C ILE A 264 -10.16 -7.09 -0.55
N CYS A 265 -10.94 -6.74 -1.58
CA CYS A 265 -10.75 -5.51 -2.36
C CYS A 265 -11.59 -4.37 -1.80
N ARG A 266 -11.06 -3.14 -1.87
CA ARG A 266 -11.82 -1.90 -1.63
C ARG A 266 -11.80 -1.06 -2.90
N LYS A 267 -12.98 -0.65 -3.38
CA LYS A 267 -13.13 0.29 -4.50
C LYS A 267 -13.95 1.49 -4.05
N GLY A 268 -13.39 2.69 -4.17
CA GLY A 268 -14.04 3.96 -3.86
C GLY A 268 -12.97 5.06 -3.79
N ASN A 269 -13.29 6.25 -4.31
CA ASN A 269 -12.40 7.40 -4.17
C ASN A 269 -12.37 7.77 -2.70
N SER A 270 -11.17 7.88 -2.12
CA SER A 270 -11.01 8.63 -0.89
C SER A 270 -11.41 10.06 -1.23
N THR A 271 -12.63 10.47 -0.88
CA THR A 271 -12.90 11.89 -0.69
C THR A 271 -11.99 12.28 0.46
N GLU A 272 -10.78 12.73 0.12
CA GLU A 272 -10.04 13.58 1.03
C GLU A 272 -11.00 14.71 1.39
N ILE A 273 -11.42 14.73 2.65
CA ILE A 273 -11.90 15.97 3.24
C ILE A 273 -10.65 16.83 3.28
N THR A 274 -10.42 17.60 2.22
CA THR A 274 -9.44 18.66 2.23
C THR A 274 -9.80 19.54 3.42
N PRO A 275 -8.92 19.70 4.44
CA PRO A 275 -9.12 20.79 5.38
C PRO A 275 -9.12 22.07 4.53
N SER A 276 -10.17 22.87 4.67
CA SER A 276 -10.34 24.13 3.96
C SER A 276 -9.04 24.93 4.02
N THR A 277 -8.43 25.17 2.87
CA THR A 277 -7.31 26.10 2.72
C THR A 277 -7.84 27.50 3.02
N ASP A 278 -7.55 28.01 4.21
CA ASP A 278 -7.56 29.45 4.45
C ASP A 278 -6.52 30.08 3.51
N VAL A 279 -6.99 31.02 2.70
CA VAL A 279 -6.23 31.74 1.69
C VAL A 279 -5.18 32.61 2.40
N PHE A 280 -3.91 32.22 2.35
CA PHE A 280 -2.80 33.11 2.67
C PHE A 280 -2.44 33.94 1.43
N VAL A 281 -2.54 35.27 1.57
CA VAL A 281 -2.07 36.26 0.59
C VAL A 281 -0.54 36.40 0.74
N PRO A 282 0.26 36.42 -0.36
CA PRO A 282 1.71 36.56 -0.23
C PRO A 282 2.13 38.00 0.06
N LEU A 283 3.05 38.19 1.01
CA LEU A 283 3.89 39.38 1.15
C LEU A 283 5.33 39.04 0.69
N SER A 284 6.05 40.07 0.23
CA SER A 284 7.19 40.07 -0.70
C SER A 284 8.51 39.40 -0.23
N ALA A 285 9.32 39.00 -1.22
CA ALA A 285 10.44 38.05 -1.19
C ALA A 285 11.82 38.59 -0.74
N ASP A 286 11.90 39.51 0.22
CA ASP A 286 13.20 40.10 0.63
C ASP A 286 13.74 39.61 1.99
N GLU A 287 12.99 38.81 2.76
CA GLU A 287 13.42 38.33 4.10
C GLU A 287 14.02 36.90 4.13
N GLU A 288 13.76 36.05 3.14
CA GLU A 288 14.15 34.62 3.19
C GLU A 288 15.66 34.35 3.06
N THR A 289 16.42 35.26 2.43
CA THR A 289 17.86 35.01 2.17
C THR A 289 18.74 35.31 3.39
N PHE A 290 18.30 36.15 4.33
CA PHE A 290 19.08 36.47 5.54
C PHE A 290 18.95 35.39 6.62
N THR A 291 17.79 34.74 6.72
CA THR A 291 17.53 33.66 7.71
C THR A 291 18.29 32.39 7.39
N LEU A 292 18.31 31.96 6.11
CA LEU A 292 18.98 30.72 5.70
C LEU A 292 20.50 30.74 5.94
N GLN A 293 21.14 31.91 5.80
CA GLN A 293 22.58 32.04 6.02
C GLN A 293 22.94 31.92 7.52
N SER A 294 22.08 32.48 8.39
CA SER A 294 22.26 32.38 9.84
C SER A 294 22.03 30.98 10.40
N GLU A 295 21.11 30.22 9.80
CA GLU A 295 20.83 28.84 10.19
C GLU A 295 21.96 27.89 9.76
N LEU A 296 22.58 28.11 8.60
CA LEU A 296 23.70 27.30 8.13
C LEU A 296 24.95 27.46 9.02
N GLU A 297 25.24 28.68 9.47
CA GLU A 297 26.34 28.96 10.41
C GLU A 297 26.09 28.36 11.81
N ALA A 298 24.82 28.31 12.25
CA ALA A 298 24.44 27.69 13.52
C ALA A 298 24.59 26.17 13.49
N VAL A 299 24.22 25.52 12.38
CA VAL A 299 24.38 24.07 12.19
C VAL A 299 25.84 23.67 12.15
N ASP A 300 26.70 24.43 11.46
CA ASP A 300 28.13 24.10 11.35
C ASP A 300 28.84 24.20 12.72
N LYS A 301 28.46 25.17 13.55
CA LYS A 301 28.93 25.28 14.94
C LYS A 301 28.48 24.12 15.81
N GLN A 302 27.26 23.61 15.60
CA GLN A 302 26.71 22.50 16.37
C GLN A 302 27.36 21.16 16.02
N ILE A 303 27.77 20.98 14.76
CA ILE A 303 28.52 19.80 14.31
C ILE A 303 29.91 19.76 14.95
N GLN A 304 30.62 20.89 15.05
CA GLN A 304 31.94 20.96 15.69
C GLN A 304 31.88 20.62 17.20
N ASP A 305 30.85 21.09 17.90
CA ASP A 305 30.66 20.83 19.34
C ASP A 305 30.33 19.35 19.64
N LEU A 306 29.63 18.67 18.70
CA LEU A 306 29.36 17.24 18.79
C LEU A 306 30.61 16.39 18.50
N LEU A 307 31.47 16.82 17.57
CA LEU A 307 32.73 16.15 17.27
C LEU A 307 33.68 16.18 18.48
N GLU A 308 33.78 17.31 19.20
CA GLU A 308 34.60 17.42 20.43
C GLU A 308 34.09 16.54 21.58
N LYS A 309 32.76 16.43 21.74
CA LYS A 309 32.16 15.53 22.74
C LYS A 309 32.42 14.06 22.42
N GLN A 310 32.49 13.71 21.14
CA GLN A 310 32.75 12.33 20.71
C GLN A 310 34.21 11.92 20.95
N THR A 311 35.17 12.84 20.81
CA THR A 311 36.57 12.62 21.20
C THR A 311 36.71 12.47 22.72
N TRP A 312 36.01 13.29 23.51
CA TRP A 312 36.05 13.22 24.98
C TRP A 312 35.55 11.88 25.54
N LEU A 313 34.45 11.35 24.98
CA LEU A 313 33.88 10.06 25.38
C LEU A 313 34.75 8.85 25.02
N ARG A 314 35.62 8.99 23.99
CA ARG A 314 36.52 7.92 23.55
C ARG A 314 37.76 7.78 24.45
N GLU A 315 38.10 8.83 25.20
CA GLU A 315 39.27 8.86 26.09
C GLU A 315 38.96 8.46 27.56
N HIS A 316 37.68 8.32 27.95
CA HIS A 316 37.29 8.05 29.36
C HIS A 316 36.16 7.02 29.54
N PRO A 317 36.45 5.69 29.54
CA PRO A 317 35.46 4.68 29.89
C PRO A 317 35.43 4.45 31.41
N ARG A 318 34.25 4.53 32.06
CA ARG A 318 34.07 4.12 33.46
C ARG A 318 33.43 2.74 33.58
N THR A 319 34.07 1.92 34.41
CA THR A 319 33.69 0.60 34.89
C THR A 319 32.84 0.64 36.16
N ALA A 320 32.21 -0.51 36.40
CA ALA A 320 31.70 -1.07 37.66
C ALA A 320 30.27 -0.72 38.10
N ALA A 321 29.49 -1.80 38.21
CA ALA A 321 28.18 -1.92 38.82
C ALA A 321 28.25 -1.82 40.35
N MET A 322 27.14 -1.43 40.99
CA MET A 322 26.69 -1.94 42.29
C MET A 322 25.19 -1.67 42.51
N THR A 323 24.55 -2.63 43.16
CA THR A 323 23.12 -2.77 43.47
C THR A 323 22.63 -1.81 44.57
N GLN A 324 21.37 -1.38 44.52
CA GLN A 324 20.70 -0.57 45.56
C GLN A 324 19.30 -1.11 45.95
N PRO A 325 18.85 -0.85 47.21
CA PRO A 325 17.69 -1.48 47.85
C PRO A 325 16.35 -0.84 47.44
N PRO A 326 15.18 -1.43 47.77
CA PRO A 326 13.89 -0.94 47.26
C PRO A 326 13.50 0.41 47.90
N PRO A 327 12.94 1.35 47.14
CA PRO A 327 12.55 2.67 47.63
C PRO A 327 11.21 2.64 48.41
N PRO A 328 10.96 3.65 49.27
CA PRO A 328 9.75 3.74 50.10
C PRO A 328 8.53 4.14 49.28
N VAL A 329 7.36 3.64 49.69
CA VAL A 329 6.08 3.90 49.03
C VAL A 329 5.51 5.24 49.52
N PHE A 330 5.22 6.14 48.59
CA PHE A 330 4.55 7.43 48.85
C PHE A 330 3.13 7.40 48.29
N GLU A 331 2.12 7.70 49.12
CA GLU A 331 0.74 7.87 48.67
C GLU A 331 0.56 9.25 48.00
N VAL A 332 0.19 9.26 46.72
CA VAL A 332 -0.15 10.48 45.96
C VAL A 332 -1.66 10.75 46.07
N PRO A 333 -2.12 11.96 46.47
CA PRO A 333 -3.53 12.28 46.54
C PRO A 333 -4.16 12.35 45.14
N THR A 334 -4.95 11.33 44.75
CA THR A 334 -5.67 11.32 43.47
C THR A 334 -7.08 11.89 43.64
N SER A 335 -7.23 13.20 43.45
CA SER A 335 -8.55 13.83 43.27
C SER A 335 -8.95 13.76 41.80
N ASN A 336 -9.78 12.80 41.42
CA ASN A 336 -10.41 12.71 40.08
C ASN A 336 -11.49 13.80 39.88
N ARG A 337 -11.08 15.06 39.87
CA ARG A 337 -11.90 16.17 39.34
C ARG A 337 -11.06 16.89 38.30
N PHE A 338 -11.58 17.00 37.09
CA PHE A 338 -11.09 17.97 36.10
C PHE A 338 -11.30 19.38 36.67
N ALA A 339 -10.41 19.82 37.55
CA ALA A 339 -10.35 21.21 37.98
C ALA A 339 -9.42 21.94 37.01
N ALA A 340 -9.87 23.07 36.47
CA ALA A 340 -8.95 24.00 35.84
C ALA A 340 -7.82 24.33 36.84
N LEU A 341 -6.58 24.50 36.35
CA LEU A 341 -5.47 24.99 37.18
C LEU A 341 -5.96 26.19 37.99
N CYS A 342 -5.90 26.10 39.31
CA CYS A 342 -6.48 27.11 40.19
C CYS A 342 -5.69 28.42 40.04
N GLU A 343 -6.32 29.59 40.23
CA GLU A 343 -5.70 30.92 40.07
C GLU A 343 -4.44 31.15 40.96
N THR A 344 -4.15 30.24 41.89
CA THR A 344 -3.00 30.29 42.80
C THR A 344 -1.73 29.63 42.24
N GLU A 345 -1.80 28.86 41.15
CA GLU A 345 -0.64 28.13 40.59
C GLU A 345 0.07 28.97 39.51
N CYS A 346 0.92 29.91 39.95
CA CYS A 346 1.75 30.71 39.07
C CYS A 346 2.91 29.87 38.49
N ASN A 347 3.07 29.90 37.17
CA ASN A 347 4.08 29.19 36.39
C ASN A 347 3.93 27.65 36.40
N ALA A 348 3.52 27.08 35.27
CA ALA A 348 3.30 25.65 35.12
C ALA A 348 4.00 25.09 33.88
N VAL A 349 4.51 23.87 34.01
CA VAL A 349 5.06 23.10 32.88
C VAL A 349 4.13 21.94 32.58
N VAL A 350 3.68 21.84 31.34
CA VAL A 350 2.81 20.75 30.85
C VAL A 350 3.64 19.82 29.97
N ILE A 351 3.62 18.53 30.29
CA ILE A 351 4.37 17.48 29.59
C ILE A 351 3.36 16.45 29.07
N GLY A 352 3.34 16.23 27.75
CA GLY A 352 2.51 15.18 27.12
C GLY A 352 1.31 15.65 26.29
N ASP A 353 1.32 16.88 25.76
CA ASP A 353 0.21 17.39 24.94
C ASP A 353 -0.09 16.51 23.71
N SER A 354 -1.35 16.07 23.61
CA SER A 354 -1.88 15.36 22.46
C SER A 354 -2.41 16.37 21.45
N ILE A 355 -1.74 16.45 20.28
CA ILE A 355 -2.13 17.25 19.10
C ILE A 355 -3.63 17.11 18.75
N VAL A 356 -4.25 15.98 19.13
CA VAL A 356 -5.66 15.65 18.85
C VAL A 356 -6.66 16.46 19.70
N ARG A 357 -6.29 17.03 20.85
CA ARG A 357 -7.26 17.64 21.78
C ARG A 357 -7.13 19.14 22.03
N ASN A 358 -6.14 19.82 21.47
CA ASN A 358 -6.04 21.29 21.57
C ASN A 358 -6.19 21.76 23.03
N VAL A 359 -5.55 21.06 23.98
CA VAL A 359 -5.61 21.39 25.41
C VAL A 359 -4.76 22.63 25.64
N ARG A 360 -5.35 23.80 25.43
CA ARG A 360 -4.67 25.08 25.58
C ARG A 360 -4.68 25.46 27.07
N ALA A 361 -3.65 25.05 27.81
CA ALA A 361 -3.45 25.51 29.17
C ALA A 361 -3.18 27.03 29.15
N SER A 362 -4.10 27.81 29.72
CA SER A 362 -4.04 29.26 29.80
C SER A 362 -4.07 29.66 31.27
N SER A 363 -3.05 30.38 31.73
CA SER A 363 -3.06 31.02 33.05
C SER A 363 -3.17 32.53 32.88
N THR A 364 -4.02 33.17 33.70
CA THR A 364 -4.17 34.63 33.76
C THR A 364 -3.08 35.29 34.60
N LYS A 365 -2.33 34.51 35.40
CA LYS A 365 -1.18 34.95 36.20
C LYS A 365 -0.06 33.89 36.15
N GLY A 366 0.98 34.15 35.36
CA GLY A 366 2.18 33.32 35.27
C GLY A 366 2.41 32.70 33.88
N LYS A 367 3.61 32.16 33.65
CA LYS A 367 4.06 31.61 32.37
C LYS A 367 3.78 30.10 32.32
N VAL A 368 3.00 29.65 31.34
CA VAL A 368 2.77 28.22 31.08
C VAL A 368 3.65 27.79 29.90
N ARG A 369 4.42 26.71 30.05
CA ARG A 369 5.19 26.11 28.96
C ARG A 369 4.68 24.70 28.69
N THR A 370 4.51 24.36 27.42
CA THR A 370 4.00 23.06 26.99
C THR A 370 5.07 22.33 26.19
N HIS A 371 5.34 21.08 26.55
CA HIS A 371 6.25 20.18 25.86
C HIS A 371 5.49 18.94 25.37
N CYS A 372 5.43 18.78 24.06
CA CYS A 372 4.67 17.71 23.40
C CYS A 372 5.64 16.59 22.98
N PHE A 373 5.30 15.34 23.28
CA PHE A 373 6.09 14.17 22.89
C PHE A 373 5.23 13.13 22.16
N PRO A 374 4.88 13.36 20.87
CA PRO A 374 4.00 12.46 20.14
C PRO A 374 4.63 11.07 19.96
N GLY A 375 3.95 10.03 20.45
CA GLY A 375 4.38 8.64 20.27
C GLY A 375 5.61 8.23 21.10
N ALA A 376 6.14 9.09 21.97
CA ALA A 376 7.24 8.76 22.85
C ALA A 376 6.80 7.82 23.98
N ARG A 377 7.69 6.91 24.42
CA ARG A 377 7.44 6.10 25.61
C ARG A 377 7.72 6.93 26.86
N VAL A 378 7.16 6.53 27.99
CA VAL A 378 7.30 7.23 29.27
C VAL A 378 8.77 7.42 29.68
N LEU A 379 9.62 6.42 29.43
CA LEU A 379 11.06 6.49 29.71
C LEU A 379 11.80 7.51 28.81
N ASP A 380 11.37 7.66 27.56
CA ASP A 380 11.95 8.62 26.62
C ASP A 380 11.63 10.07 27.04
N VAL A 381 10.46 10.27 27.65
CA VAL A 381 10.07 11.55 28.27
C VAL A 381 10.86 11.79 29.56
N SER A 382 10.96 10.79 30.44
CA SER A 382 11.68 10.88 31.72
C SER A 382 13.16 11.27 31.56
N ALA A 383 13.80 10.88 30.46
CA ALA A 383 15.18 11.24 30.17
C ALA A 383 15.37 12.73 29.81
N GLN A 384 14.33 13.38 29.28
CA GLN A 384 14.40 14.77 28.80
C GLN A 384 13.98 15.79 29.86
N VAL A 385 13.19 15.35 30.83
CA VAL A 385 12.66 16.15 31.93
C VAL A 385 13.72 16.97 32.68
N PRO A 386 14.87 16.40 33.11
CA PRO A 386 15.86 17.18 33.85
C PRO A 386 16.40 18.37 33.06
N ALA A 387 16.45 18.27 31.72
CA ALA A 387 16.86 19.37 30.86
C ALA A 387 15.75 20.43 30.72
N ILE A 388 14.49 20.00 30.59
CA ILE A 388 13.32 20.91 30.51
C ILE A 388 13.20 21.76 31.78
N LEU A 389 13.41 21.14 32.95
CA LEU A 389 13.28 21.81 34.24
C LEU A 389 14.50 22.65 34.63
N LYS A 390 15.66 22.44 33.98
CA LYS A 390 16.91 23.13 34.30
C LYS A 390 16.84 24.65 34.09
N ASP A 391 16.01 25.08 33.15
CA ASP A 391 15.89 26.49 32.74
C ASP A 391 14.74 27.25 33.45
N ASP A 392 13.98 26.59 34.34
CA ASP A 392 12.83 27.18 35.01
C ASP A 392 12.93 27.06 36.54
N VAL A 393 13.46 28.10 37.19
CA VAL A 393 13.77 28.12 38.64
C VAL A 393 12.52 28.35 39.52
N ASN A 394 11.34 28.54 38.94
CA ASN A 394 10.14 28.94 39.69
C ASN A 394 8.86 28.28 39.14
N VAL A 395 8.90 26.95 38.94
CA VAL A 395 7.75 26.14 38.54
C VAL A 395 6.90 25.82 39.77
N GLY A 396 5.66 26.31 39.81
CA GLY A 396 4.71 26.02 40.88
C GLY A 396 3.98 24.68 40.70
N ALA A 397 3.80 24.25 39.45
CA ALA A 397 3.12 22.99 39.12
C ALA A 397 3.67 22.32 37.86
N ILE A 398 3.73 20.98 37.87
CA ILE A 398 4.05 20.12 36.72
C ILE A 398 2.81 19.32 36.38
N VAL A 399 2.33 19.44 35.14
CA VAL A 399 1.16 18.72 34.65
C VAL A 399 1.61 17.64 33.68
N LEU A 400 1.40 16.37 34.03
CA LEU A 400 1.65 15.22 33.16
C LEU A 400 0.33 14.85 32.47
N ASP A 401 0.20 15.05 31.17
CA ASP A 401 -0.99 14.64 30.41
C ASP A 401 -0.74 13.30 29.72
N ALA A 402 -1.31 12.23 30.28
CA ALA A 402 -1.33 10.93 29.66
C ALA A 402 -2.46 10.90 28.63
N GLY A 403 -2.15 11.28 27.39
CA GLY A 403 -3.12 11.35 26.29
C GLY A 403 -4.07 10.13 26.20
N VAL A 404 -5.27 10.38 25.69
CA VAL A 404 -6.42 9.44 25.68
C VAL A 404 -6.33 8.30 24.64
N ASN A 405 -5.19 8.02 24.04
CA ASN A 405 -5.10 6.87 23.13
C ASN A 405 -5.16 5.50 23.84
N ASP A 406 -5.27 5.49 25.18
CA ASP A 406 -5.29 4.29 26.02
C ASP A 406 -6.66 4.00 26.69
N VAL A 407 -7.78 4.61 26.23
CA VAL A 407 -9.10 4.44 26.90
C VAL A 407 -9.82 3.13 26.61
N ARG A 408 -9.16 2.10 26.07
CA ARG A 408 -9.74 0.75 26.01
C ARG A 408 -8.82 -0.29 26.66
N MET A 409 -8.83 -0.22 28.00
CA MET A 409 -8.54 -1.29 28.97
C MET A 409 -7.08 -1.70 29.18
N ARG A 410 -6.68 -1.61 30.46
CA ARG A 410 -5.49 -2.17 31.12
C ARG A 410 -4.16 -1.59 30.65
N GLN A 411 -3.70 -0.57 31.36
CA GLN A 411 -2.28 -0.23 31.39
C GLN A 411 -1.48 -1.46 31.85
N SER A 412 -0.46 -1.83 31.09
CA SER A 412 0.45 -2.92 31.47
C SER A 412 1.18 -2.56 32.77
N GLU A 413 1.57 -3.55 33.58
CA GLU A 413 2.37 -3.31 34.80
C GLU A 413 3.69 -2.58 34.48
N ILE A 414 4.20 -2.75 33.26
CA ILE A 414 5.34 -2.02 32.72
C ILE A 414 5.02 -0.52 32.58
N LEU A 415 3.88 -0.18 31.96
CA LEU A 415 3.47 1.22 31.78
C LEU A 415 3.24 1.91 33.13
N LYS A 416 2.62 1.23 34.09
CA LYS A 416 2.43 1.74 35.46
C LYS A 416 3.77 1.99 36.17
N ARG A 417 4.70 1.04 36.07
CA ARG A 417 6.06 1.17 36.61
C ARG A 417 6.79 2.35 35.99
N ASP A 418 6.70 2.52 34.68
CA ASP A 418 7.40 3.57 33.97
C ASP A 418 6.81 4.96 34.32
N PHE A 419 5.48 5.09 34.50
CA PHE A 419 4.86 6.32 35.00
C PHE A 419 5.25 6.62 36.46
N ARG A 420 5.36 5.61 37.32
CA ARG A 420 5.88 5.77 38.69
C ARG A 420 7.31 6.32 38.65
N SER A 421 8.17 5.74 37.81
CA SER A 421 9.54 6.21 37.63
C SER A 421 9.61 7.65 37.13
N LEU A 422 8.70 8.06 36.25
CA LEU A 422 8.61 9.45 35.78
C LEU A 422 8.24 10.39 36.92
N ILE A 423 7.18 10.08 37.69
CA ILE A 423 6.74 10.90 38.82
C ILE A 423 7.85 11.06 39.88
N GLU A 424 8.56 9.97 40.19
CA GLU A 424 9.72 10.01 41.10
C GLU A 424 10.84 10.91 40.56
N THR A 425 11.09 10.88 39.26
CA THR A 425 12.08 11.74 38.60
C THR A 425 11.69 13.22 38.69
N GLU A 426 10.41 13.55 38.42
CA GLU A 426 9.89 14.92 38.56
C GLU A 426 10.01 15.42 40.00
N HIS A 427 9.59 14.59 40.98
CA HIS A 427 9.61 14.97 42.39
C HIS A 427 11.03 15.19 42.91
N ASN A 428 11.98 14.35 42.49
CA ASN A 428 13.38 14.51 42.85
C ASN A 428 14.02 15.74 42.18
N ALA A 429 13.58 16.10 40.97
CA ALA A 429 14.07 17.28 40.28
C ALA A 429 13.54 18.59 40.89
N LEU A 430 12.26 18.63 41.29
CA LEU A 430 11.60 19.81 41.86
C LEU A 430 10.68 19.42 43.03
N PRO A 431 11.22 19.26 44.26
CA PRO A 431 10.47 18.77 45.42
C PRO A 431 9.33 19.70 45.87
N THR A 432 9.43 20.99 45.55
CA THR A 432 8.46 22.02 45.94
C THR A 432 7.33 22.21 44.92
N ALA A 433 7.45 21.62 43.73
CA ALA A 433 6.44 21.74 42.68
C ALA A 433 5.30 20.74 42.91
N ARG A 434 4.06 21.17 42.66
CA ARG A 434 2.90 20.29 42.71
C ARG A 434 2.79 19.47 41.42
N ILE A 435 2.74 18.14 41.54
CA ILE A 435 2.54 17.25 40.38
C ILE A 435 1.04 16.99 40.20
N ILE A 436 0.55 17.24 38.98
CA ILE A 436 -0.83 17.04 38.55
C ILE A 436 -0.83 16.07 37.39
N ILE A 437 -1.70 15.07 37.42
CA ILE A 437 -1.81 14.11 36.32
C ILE A 437 -3.18 14.24 35.66
N SER A 438 -3.17 14.41 34.33
CA SER A 438 -4.34 14.47 33.47
C SER A 438 -4.38 13.23 32.58
N GLY A 439 -5.58 12.73 32.25
CA GLY A 439 -5.79 11.54 31.42
C GLY A 439 -6.32 10.31 32.19
N PRO A 440 -6.67 9.20 31.49
CA PRO A 440 -7.28 8.02 32.08
C PRO A 440 -6.25 7.15 32.81
N LEU A 441 -5.72 7.62 33.94
CA LEU A 441 -5.11 6.75 34.93
C LEU A 441 -6.23 6.10 35.75
N LEU A 442 -6.31 4.76 35.73
CA LEU A 442 -7.19 4.05 36.66
C LEU A 442 -6.74 4.33 38.09
N PRO A 443 -7.66 4.55 39.05
CA PRO A 443 -7.32 4.72 40.45
C PRO A 443 -6.92 3.37 41.03
N THR A 444 -5.66 3.00 40.91
CA THR A 444 -5.09 1.87 41.65
C THR A 444 -3.69 2.21 42.15
N THR A 445 -3.65 3.06 43.17
CA THR A 445 -2.70 3.02 44.30
C THR A 445 -3.30 3.84 45.44
N ARG A 446 -4.29 3.26 46.13
CA ARG A 446 -4.27 3.27 47.61
C ARG A 446 -3.42 2.07 47.97
N GLU A 447 -2.12 2.24 47.89
CA GLU A 447 -1.06 1.39 48.45
C GLU A 447 0.27 2.07 48.19
#